data_AF-A0A438ZEP3-F1
#
_entry.id   AF-A0A438ZEP3-F1
#
_cell.length_a   1.000
_cell.length_b   1.000
_cell.length_c   1.000
_cell.angle_alpha   90.00
_cell.angle_beta   90.00
_cell.angle_gamma   90.00
#
_symmetry.space_group_name_H-M   'P 1'
#
loop_
_entity.id
_entity.type
_entity.pdbx_description
1 polymer ?
#
loop_
_entity_poly.entity_id
_entity_poly.type
_entity_poly.pdbx_seq_one_letter_code
_entity_poly.pdbx_strand_id
1 'polypeptide(L)'
;MVSNTTLQKDLDAFYTHPKIARFCLDLLKDLINQNLGLDLNAFHFLEPSAGSGSFVDALKELGIADCIALDIAPKAQGIQKKDYLLELIEFNYPSRNPKYL
;
A
#
# COMPACT_ATOMS: atom_id res chain seq x y z
N MET A 1 19.55 12.36 21.08
CA MET A 1 18.50 11.43 20.63
C MET A 1 17.25 12.23 20.39
N VAL A 2 16.80 12.36 19.14
CA VAL A 2 15.61 13.15 18.83
C VAL A 2 14.39 12.28 19.14
N SER A 3 13.44 12.78 19.93
CA SER A 3 12.25 12.00 20.29
C SER A 3 11.36 11.80 19.07
N ASN A 4 10.59 10.70 19.06
CA ASN A 4 9.67 10.35 17.97
C ASN A 4 8.66 11.47 17.64
N THR A 5 8.38 12.33 18.63
CA THR A 5 7.49 13.50 18.53
C THR A 5 8.11 14.65 17.72
N THR A 6 9.43 14.86 17.79
CA THR A 6 10.11 15.91 17.03
C THR A 6 10.16 15.56 15.54
N LEU A 7 10.45 14.31 15.20
CA LEU A 7 10.43 13.82 13.80
C LEU A 7 9.05 13.96 13.14
N GLN A 8 7.97 13.80 13.90
CA GLN A 8 6.61 13.95 13.38
C GLN A 8 6.27 15.40 12.99
N LYS A 9 6.80 16.36 13.75
CA LYS A 9 6.58 17.80 13.51
C LYS A 9 7.42 18.32 12.33
N ASP A 10 8.59 17.71 12.09
CA ASP A 10 9.48 18.11 11.00
C ASP A 10 9.08 17.52 9.64
N LEU A 11 8.33 16.40 9.63
CA LEU A 11 7.82 15.76 8.41
C LEU A 11 6.39 16.18 8.04
N ASP A 12 5.70 16.92 8.91
CA ASP A 12 4.29 17.34 8.75
C ASP A 12 3.35 16.17 8.36
N ALA A 13 3.49 15.04 9.06
CA ALA A 13 2.81 13.80 8.70
C ALA A 13 1.33 13.79 9.13
N PHE A 14 0.42 13.67 8.16
CA PHE A 14 -1.02 13.48 8.36
C PHE A 14 -1.43 12.07 7.96
N TYR A 15 -2.02 11.33 8.91
CA TYR A 15 -2.42 9.95 8.68
C TYR A 15 -3.88 9.84 8.25
N THR A 16 -4.13 9.05 7.22
CA THR A 16 -5.48 8.73 6.75
C THR A 16 -6.24 7.95 7.83
N HIS A 17 -7.51 8.32 8.07
CA HIS A 17 -8.34 7.56 8.99
C HIS A 17 -8.70 6.18 8.39
N PRO A 18 -8.64 5.06 9.15
CA PRO A 18 -8.87 3.71 8.62
C PRO A 18 -10.17 3.54 7.82
N LYS A 19 -11.28 4.13 8.30
CA LYS A 19 -12.56 4.13 7.57
C LYS A 19 -12.49 4.76 6.18
N ILE A 20 -11.66 5.78 5.98
CA ILE A 20 -11.48 6.44 4.69
C ILE A 20 -10.67 5.52 3.76
N ALA A 21 -9.58 4.94 4.27
CA ALA A 21 -8.79 3.97 3.49
C ALA A 21 -9.65 2.79 3.03
N ARG A 22 -10.47 2.24 3.94
CA ARG A 22 -11.42 1.16 3.61
C ARG A 22 -12.44 1.57 2.55
N PHE A 23 -13.07 2.73 2.72
CA PHE A 23 -14.02 3.27 1.74
C PHE A 23 -13.39 3.40 0.34
N CYS A 24 -12.17 3.94 0.26
CA CYS A 24 -11.44 4.07 -1.01
C CYS A 24 -11.17 2.71 -1.67
N LEU A 25 -10.79 1.68 -0.91
CA LEU A 25 -10.54 0.35 -1.45
C LEU A 25 -11.80 -0.39 -1.86
N ASP A 26 -12.91 -0.24 -1.13
CA ASP A 26 -14.20 -0.80 -1.54
C ASP A 26 -14.66 -0.16 -2.87
N LEU A 27 -14.53 1.17 -3.01
CA LEU A 27 -14.82 1.85 -4.28
C LEU A 27 -13.92 1.36 -5.42
N LEU A 28 -12.61 1.21 -5.17
CA LEU A 28 -11.67 0.68 -6.16
C LEU A 28 -12.05 -0.74 -6.57
N LYS A 29 -12.40 -1.61 -5.63
CA LYS A 29 -12.82 -2.99 -5.88
C LYS A 29 -14.03 -3.02 -6.81
N ASP A 30 -15.04 -2.22 -6.54
CA ASP A 30 -16.25 -2.15 -7.37
C ASP A 30 -15.93 -1.65 -8.78
N LEU A 31 -15.12 -0.60 -8.91
CA LEU A 31 -14.71 -0.07 -10.21
C LEU A 31 -13.91 -1.08 -11.04
N ILE A 32 -12.96 -1.79 -10.43
CA ILE A 32 -12.15 -2.80 -11.11
C ILE A 32 -13.02 -3.99 -11.54
N ASN A 33 -13.92 -4.45 -10.67
CA ASN A 33 -14.82 -5.54 -11.00
C ASN A 33 -15.77 -5.17 -12.14
N GLN A 34 -16.39 -3.99 -12.10
CA GLN A 34 -17.35 -3.54 -13.11
C GLN A 34 -16.71 -3.29 -14.48
N ASN A 35 -15.50 -2.71 -14.51
CA ASN A 35 -14.87 -2.30 -15.78
C ASN A 35 -13.97 -3.39 -16.39
N LEU A 36 -13.37 -4.25 -15.56
CA LEU A 36 -12.40 -5.26 -16.01
C LEU A 36 -12.84 -6.70 -15.74
N GLY A 37 -13.87 -6.92 -14.91
CA GLY A 37 -14.26 -8.26 -14.47
C GLY A 37 -13.22 -8.94 -13.58
N LEU A 38 -12.29 -8.17 -12.99
CA LEU A 38 -11.19 -8.69 -12.18
C LEU A 38 -11.46 -8.50 -10.68
N ASP A 39 -10.79 -9.31 -9.86
CA ASP A 39 -10.69 -9.13 -8.42
C ASP A 39 -9.38 -8.43 -8.07
N LEU A 40 -9.32 -7.70 -6.95
CA LEU A 40 -8.12 -6.99 -6.53
C LEU A 40 -6.92 -7.91 -6.28
N ASN A 41 -7.14 -9.20 -5.97
CA ASN A 41 -6.06 -10.20 -5.87
C ASN A 41 -5.34 -10.46 -7.20
N ALA A 42 -5.83 -9.95 -8.33
CA ALA A 42 -5.13 -10.01 -9.62
C ALA A 42 -4.00 -8.97 -9.76
N PHE A 43 -3.82 -8.10 -8.76
CA PHE A 43 -2.89 -6.98 -8.80
C PHE A 43 -1.83 -7.07 -7.69
N HIS A 44 -0.65 -6.55 -7.99
CA HIS A 44 0.37 -6.25 -6.99
C HIS A 44 0.16 -4.82 -6.49
N PHE A 45 0.08 -4.62 -5.19
CA PHE A 45 -0.08 -3.29 -4.60
C PHE A 45 1.28 -2.72 -4.19
N LEU A 46 1.45 -1.43 -4.43
CA LEU A 46 2.53 -0.62 -3.87
C LEU A 46 1.90 0.52 -3.10
N GLU A 47 2.20 0.59 -1.81
CA GLU A 47 1.80 1.70 -0.92
C GLU A 47 3.06 2.50 -0.52
N PRO A 48 3.40 3.55 -1.28
CA PRO A 48 4.46 4.48 -0.90
C PRO A 48 3.96 5.45 0.17
N SER A 49 4.86 5.94 1.03
CA SER A 49 4.49 6.84 2.14
C SER A 49 3.43 6.22 3.08
N ALA A 50 3.55 4.92 3.34
CA ALA A 50 2.53 4.12 4.03
C ALA A 50 2.21 4.61 5.46
N GLY A 51 3.07 5.43 6.08
CA GLY A 51 2.83 6.10 7.35
C GLY A 51 2.40 5.17 8.47
N SER A 52 1.14 5.31 8.90
CA SER A 52 0.50 4.49 9.94
C SER A 52 -0.14 3.19 9.44
N GLY A 53 -0.04 2.88 8.14
CA GLY A 53 -0.46 1.62 7.57
C GLY A 53 -1.95 1.50 7.24
N SER A 54 -2.72 2.59 7.22
CA SER A 54 -4.19 2.50 7.08
C SER A 54 -4.66 1.83 5.78
N PHE A 55 -3.98 2.08 4.65
CA PHE A 55 -4.27 1.34 3.41
C PHE A 55 -3.74 -0.09 3.45
N VAL A 56 -2.56 -0.31 4.05
CA VAL A 56 -1.95 -1.64 4.18
C VAL A 56 -2.85 -2.59 4.97
N ASP A 57 -3.40 -2.13 6.09
CA ASP A 57 -4.28 -2.93 6.93
C ASP A 57 -5.63 -3.18 6.25
N ALA A 58 -6.18 -2.17 5.58
CA ALA A 58 -7.42 -2.33 4.82
C ALA A 58 -7.27 -3.31 3.64
N LEU A 59 -6.11 -3.33 2.96
CA LEU A 59 -5.80 -4.35 1.93
C LEU A 59 -5.76 -5.75 2.55
N LYS A 60 -5.09 -5.92 3.71
CA LYS A 60 -5.06 -7.21 4.43
C LYS A 60 -6.45 -7.68 4.85
N GLU A 61 -7.30 -6.77 5.34
CA GLU A 61 -8.70 -7.08 5.68
C GLU A 61 -9.51 -7.56 4.47
N LEU A 62 -9.17 -7.08 3.27
CA LEU A 62 -9.75 -7.56 2.00
C LEU A 62 -9.13 -8.88 1.50
N GLY A 63 -8.18 -9.47 2.26
CA GLY A 63 -7.50 -10.71 1.90
C GLY A 63 -6.34 -10.53 0.93
N ILE A 64 -5.93 -9.30 0.63
CA ILE A 64 -4.86 -9.00 -0.33
C ILE A 64 -3.51 -9.09 0.40
N ALA A 65 -2.74 -10.12 0.06
CA ALA A 65 -1.41 -10.35 0.63
C ALA A 65 -0.28 -9.70 -0.16
N ASP A 66 -0.52 -9.42 -1.44
CA ASP A 66 0.49 -8.91 -2.38
C ASP A 66 0.56 -7.38 -2.34
N CYS A 67 1.18 -6.87 -1.27
CA CYS A 67 1.36 -5.44 -1.04
C CYS A 67 2.77 -5.14 -0.54
N ILE A 68 3.48 -4.28 -1.28
CA ILE A 68 4.76 -3.69 -0.86
C ILE A 68 4.45 -2.33 -0.22
N ALA A 69 4.71 -2.18 1.07
CA ALA A 69 4.50 -0.91 1.78
C ALA A 69 5.84 -0.30 2.20
N LEU A 70 6.08 0.95 1.81
CA LEU A 70 7.33 1.67 2.05
C LEU A 70 7.07 3.01 2.74
N ASP A 71 7.91 3.39 3.70
CA ASP A 71 7.87 4.70 4.33
C ASP A 71 9.24 5.11 4.88
N ILE A 72 9.58 6.41 4.87
CA ILE A 72 10.86 6.88 5.40
C ILE A 72 10.93 6.83 6.94
N ALA A 73 9.77 6.90 7.60
CA ALA A 73 9.61 6.89 9.06
C ALA A 73 8.31 6.18 9.49
N PRO A 74 8.17 4.86 9.21
CA PRO A 74 6.93 4.12 9.41
C PRO A 74 6.47 4.12 10.87
N LYS A 75 5.16 4.11 11.07
CA LYS A 75 4.51 4.05 12.40
C LYS A 75 3.74 2.77 12.67
N ALA A 76 3.68 1.86 11.69
CA ALA A 76 3.09 0.53 11.83
C ALA A 76 4.08 -0.58 11.48
N GLN A 77 3.83 -1.78 12.00
CA GLN A 77 4.63 -2.96 11.70
C GLN A 77 4.35 -3.48 10.28
N GLY A 78 5.35 -4.10 9.66
CA GLY A 78 5.24 -4.65 8.32
C GLY A 78 5.39 -3.64 7.18
N ILE A 79 5.61 -2.36 7.50
CA ILE A 79 6.02 -1.33 6.52
C ILE A 79 7.56 -1.29 6.49
N GLN A 80 8.15 -1.34 5.30
CA GLN A 80 9.59 -1.27 5.12
C GLN A 80 10.07 0.17 5.29
N LYS A 81 11.06 0.40 6.15
CA LYS A 81 11.64 1.73 6.35
C LYS A 81 12.61 2.07 5.21
N LYS A 82 12.15 2.83 4.22
CA LYS A 82 12.88 3.16 2.98
C LYS A 82 12.47 4.52 2.42
N ASP A 83 13.39 5.19 1.71
CA ASP A 83 13.05 6.35 0.89
C ASP A 83 12.56 5.86 -0.48
N TYR A 84 11.24 5.76 -0.65
CA TYR A 84 10.63 5.20 -1.85
C TYR A 84 10.98 5.94 -3.15
N LEU A 85 11.52 7.17 -3.09
CA LEU A 85 11.99 7.90 -4.28
C LEU A 85 13.35 7.41 -4.78
N LEU A 86 14.12 6.69 -3.95
CA LEU A 86 15.44 6.16 -4.28
C LEU A 86 15.46 4.64 -4.46
N GLU A 87 14.35 3.97 -4.14
CA GLU A 87 14.26 2.51 -4.17
C GLU A 87 13.93 1.98 -5.56
N LEU A 88 14.69 0.98 -6.00
CA LEU A 88 14.30 0.14 -7.13
C LEU A 88 13.31 -0.92 -6.64
N ILE A 89 12.07 -0.85 -7.13
CA ILE A 89 11.02 -1.80 -6.77
C ILE A 89 10.83 -2.76 -7.93
N GLU A 90 11.18 -4.02 -7.69
CA GLU A 90 10.99 -5.10 -8.66
C GLU A 90 9.72 -5.88 -8.34
N PHE A 91 8.83 -5.96 -9.33
CA PHE A 91 7.68 -6.86 -9.28
C PHE A 91 8.08 -8.18 -9.92
N ASN A 92 8.13 -9.24 -9.11
CA ASN A 92 8.36 -10.59 -9.63
C ASN A 92 7.11 -11.05 -10.37
N TYR A 93 7.09 -10.87 -11.70
CA TYR A 93 6.09 -11.50 -12.54
C TYR A 93 6.40 -13.00 -12.62
N PRO A 94 5.54 -13.90 -12.12
CA PRO A 94 5.61 -15.28 -12.55
C PRO A 94 5.41 -15.27 -14.08
N SER A 95 6.28 -15.99 -14.79
CA SER A 95 6.29 -16.08 -16.26
C SER A 95 4.85 -16.27 -16.79
N ARG A 96 4.29 -15.25 -17.44
CA ARG A 96 2.95 -15.35 -18.03
C ARG A 96 2.93 -16.47 -19.05
N ASN A 97 1.96 -17.36 -18.95
CA ASN A 97 1.69 -18.36 -19.97
C ASN A 97 1.16 -17.61 -21.22
N PRO A 98 1.83 -17.68 -22.39
CA PRO A 98 1.54 -16.81 -23.55
C PRO A 98 0.20 -17.08 -24.25
N LYS A 99 -0.71 -17.86 -23.66
CA LYS A 99 -2.00 -18.24 -24.26
C LYS A 99 -3.08 -17.15 -24.25
N TYR A 100 -2.80 -15.95 -23.74
CA TYR A 100 -3.77 -14.86 -23.60
C TYR A 100 -3.26 -13.52 -24.15
N LEU A 101 -2.42 -13.54 -25.19
CA LEU A 101 -2.10 -12.40 -26.04
C LEU A 101 -2.57 -12.68 -27.48
#